data_AF-A0A5E4R3W9-F1
#
_entry.id   AF-A0A5E4R3W9-F1
#
_cell.length_a   1.000
_cell.length_b   1.000
_cell.length_c   1.000
_cell.angle_alpha   90.00
_cell.angle_beta   90.00
_cell.angle_gamma   90.00
#
_symmetry.space_group_name_H-M   'P 1'
#
loop_
_entity.id
_entity.type
_entity.pdbx_description
1 polymer ?
#
loop_
_entity_poly.entity_id
_entity_poly.type
_entity_poly.pdbx_seq_one_letter_code
_entity_poly.pdbx_strand_id
1 'polypeptide(L)'
;MKLLQNTLFKRNPFMRSIVASKAYYGSSHVRSWKDIPGPTSVPVLGQLYHFLPGGSLYELMGYPLQKELYNRYGNIVRVDSMLGRPSMVHLYDAQAAAQILRGENSIPIRHPIN
;
A
#
# COMPACT_ATOMS: atom_id res chain seq x y z
N MET A 1 11.13 -35.01 46.77
CA MET A 1 12.08 -34.48 45.77
C MET A 1 11.34 -34.33 44.44
N LYS A 2 11.26 -33.09 43.92
CA LYS A 2 10.40 -32.69 42.79
C LYS A 2 10.91 -33.28 41.47
N LEU A 3 10.02 -33.97 40.76
CA LEU A 3 10.20 -34.36 39.36
C LEU A 3 10.02 -33.14 38.45
N LEU A 4 11.01 -32.91 37.60
CA LEU A 4 11.00 -31.98 36.48
C LEU A 4 9.85 -32.30 35.53
N GLN A 5 8.91 -31.37 35.34
CA GLN A 5 8.02 -31.37 34.19
C GLN A 5 8.26 -30.10 33.37
N ASN A 6 9.25 -30.22 32.48
CA ASN A 6 9.35 -29.41 31.29
C ASN A 6 8.10 -29.68 30.43
N THR A 7 7.14 -28.76 30.44
CA THR A 7 6.16 -28.65 29.36
C THR A 7 6.39 -27.32 28.66
N LEU A 8 7.30 -27.39 27.69
CA LEU A 8 7.46 -26.40 26.63
C LEU A 8 6.08 -26.18 25.98
N PHE A 9 5.44 -25.07 26.35
CA PHE A 9 4.27 -24.56 25.65
C PHE A 9 4.69 -24.25 24.21
N LYS A 10 4.49 -25.22 23.30
CA LYS A 10 4.66 -25.05 21.86
C LYS A 10 3.74 -23.90 21.42
N ARG A 11 4.31 -22.70 21.30
CA ARG A 11 3.66 -21.52 20.74
C ARG A 11 3.41 -21.79 19.26
N ASN A 12 2.20 -22.27 18.95
CA ASN A 12 1.77 -22.55 17.59
C ASN A 12 1.59 -21.20 16.84
N PRO A 13 2.39 -20.88 15.81
CA PRO A 13 2.33 -19.57 15.14
C PRO A 13 1.02 -19.35 14.35
N PHE A 14 0.27 -20.42 14.09
CA PHE A 14 -0.96 -20.42 13.31
C PHE A 14 -2.14 -19.69 13.97
N MET A 15 -2.11 -19.49 15.30
CA MET A 15 -3.21 -18.86 16.04
C MET A 15 -3.14 -17.32 16.12
N ARG A 16 -2.09 -16.67 15.58
CA ARG A 16 -2.00 -15.20 15.60
C ARG A 16 -2.78 -14.50 14.48
N SER A 17 -3.03 -15.16 13.35
CA SER A 17 -3.67 -14.52 12.18
C SER A 17 -5.19 -14.39 12.32
N ILE A 18 -5.86 -15.32 13.01
CA ILE A 18 -7.34 -15.34 13.11
C ILE A 18 -7.86 -14.22 14.03
N VAL A 19 -7.10 -13.84 15.07
CA VAL A 19 -7.54 -12.79 16.02
C VAL A 19 -7.39 -11.39 15.41
N ALA A 20 -6.36 -11.17 14.58
CA ALA A 20 -6.12 -9.87 13.94
C ALA A 20 -7.12 -9.59 12.80
N SER A 21 -7.55 -10.60 12.05
CA SER A 21 -8.51 -10.43 10.94
C SER A 21 -9.93 -10.13 11.42
N LYS A 22 -10.33 -10.66 12.58
CA LYS A 22 -11.68 -10.50 13.12
C LYS A 22 -11.98 -9.09 13.63
N ALA A 23 -10.95 -8.36 14.12
CA ALA A 23 -11.09 -6.98 14.59
C ALA A 23 -11.32 -5.95 13.46
N TYR A 24 -10.95 -6.28 12.22
CA TYR A 24 -11.10 -5.41 11.05
C TYR A 24 -12.41 -5.60 10.26
N TYR A 25 -13.18 -6.65 10.58
CA TYR A 25 -14.50 -6.93 9.99
C TYR A 25 -15.65 -6.24 10.74
N GLY A 26 -15.38 -5.21 11.54
CA GLY A 26 -16.42 -4.26 11.92
C GLY A 26 -16.90 -3.54 10.67
N SER A 27 -18.21 -3.38 10.50
CA SER A 27 -18.88 -2.76 9.34
C SER A 27 -18.49 -1.27 9.16
N SER A 28 -17.22 -1.00 8.90
CA SER A 28 -16.72 0.31 8.53
C SER A 28 -16.95 0.47 7.04
N HIS A 29 -17.64 1.53 6.66
CA HIS A 29 -17.87 1.85 5.25
C HIS A 29 -16.50 1.93 4.56
N VAL A 30 -16.22 0.98 3.66
CA VAL A 30 -14.99 1.02 2.85
C VAL A 30 -15.06 2.28 2.02
N ARG A 31 -14.10 3.20 2.25
CA ARG A 31 -14.01 4.44 1.50
C ARG A 31 -13.78 4.15 0.02
N SER A 32 -14.29 5.04 -0.83
CA SER A 32 -14.11 4.92 -2.28
C SER A 32 -12.64 5.09 -2.65
N TRP A 33 -12.23 4.49 -3.78
CA TRP A 33 -10.91 4.70 -4.37
C TRP A 33 -10.58 6.20 -4.51
N LYS A 34 -11.57 7.02 -4.86
CA LYS A 34 -11.41 8.47 -5.05
C LYS A 34 -11.12 9.23 -3.76
N ASP A 35 -11.42 8.64 -2.60
CA ASP A 35 -11.17 9.25 -1.28
C ASP A 35 -9.70 9.16 -0.86
N ILE A 36 -8.90 8.34 -1.55
CA ILE A 36 -7.45 8.28 -1.33
C ILE A 36 -6.85 9.56 -1.94
N PRO A 37 -6.10 10.35 -1.14
CA PRO A 37 -5.52 11.60 -1.61
C PRO A 37 -4.48 11.34 -2.70
N GLY A 38 -4.33 12.29 -3.61
CA GLY A 38 -3.41 12.18 -4.75
C GLY A 38 -3.68 13.28 -5.78
N PRO A 39 -2.92 13.27 -6.89
CA PRO A 39 -3.09 14.26 -7.95
C PRO A 39 -4.54 14.30 -8.45
N THR A 40 -5.04 15.50 -8.72
CA THR A 40 -6.41 15.67 -9.21
C THR A 40 -6.51 15.16 -10.64
N SER A 41 -7.65 14.56 -10.98
CA SER A 41 -7.89 14.00 -12.31
C SER A 41 -8.81 14.92 -13.12
N VAL A 42 -8.44 15.28 -14.34
CA VAL A 42 -9.30 16.03 -15.28
C VAL A 42 -10.00 15.09 -16.26
N PRO A 43 -11.13 15.49 -16.87
CA PRO A 43 -11.76 14.70 -17.92
C PRO A 43 -10.78 14.37 -19.05
N VAL A 44 -10.88 13.17 -19.61
CA VAL A 44 -10.05 12.64 -20.72
C VAL A 44 -8.58 12.36 -20.35
N LEU A 45 -7.83 13.33 -19.80
CA LEU A 45 -6.41 13.16 -19.51
C LEU A 45 -6.13 12.52 -18.13
N GLY A 46 -7.10 12.51 -17.22
CA GLY A 46 -6.90 11.98 -15.88
C GLY A 46 -5.84 12.77 -15.12
N GLN A 47 -4.89 12.08 -14.47
CA GLN A 47 -3.78 12.72 -13.76
C GLN A 47 -2.56 13.02 -14.67
N LEU A 48 -2.59 12.58 -15.94
CA LEU A 48 -1.43 12.65 -16.84
C LEU A 48 -0.91 14.09 -17.03
N TYR A 49 -1.80 15.08 -17.01
CA TYR A 49 -1.43 16.50 -17.19
C TYR A 49 -0.46 17.02 -16.12
N HIS A 50 -0.42 16.43 -14.92
CA HIS A 50 0.58 16.79 -13.91
C HIS A 50 2.00 16.41 -14.32
N PHE A 51 2.15 15.43 -15.22
CA PHE A 51 3.43 14.88 -15.66
C PHE A 51 3.87 15.39 -17.04
N LEU A 52 3.02 16.14 -17.75
CA LEU A 52 3.36 16.79 -19.03
C LEU A 52 4.17 18.09 -18.79
N PRO A 53 4.88 18.61 -19.81
CA PRO A 53 5.59 19.90 -19.70
C PRO A 53 4.71 21.02 -19.13
N GLY A 54 5.18 21.67 -18.07
CA GLY A 54 4.45 22.70 -17.33
C GLY A 54 3.52 22.17 -16.22
N GLY A 55 3.41 20.85 -16.07
CA GLY A 55 2.68 20.20 -14.97
C GLY A 55 3.43 20.25 -13.64
N SER A 56 2.71 20.09 -12.53
CA SER A 56 3.27 20.21 -11.17
C SER A 56 4.25 19.09 -10.77
N LEU A 57 4.25 17.98 -11.49
CA LEU A 57 5.11 16.82 -11.28
C LEU A 57 6.04 16.58 -12.49
N TYR A 58 6.13 17.56 -13.39
CA TYR A 58 6.99 17.49 -14.57
C TYR A 58 8.46 17.32 -14.17
N GLU A 59 9.19 16.48 -14.91
CA GLU A 59 10.61 16.12 -14.68
C GLU A 59 10.96 15.48 -13.33
N LEU A 60 10.01 15.35 -12.39
CA LEU A 60 10.25 14.68 -11.12
C LEU A 60 10.25 13.16 -11.32
N MET A 61 11.40 12.52 -11.08
CA MET A 61 11.56 11.07 -11.16
C MET A 61 12.14 10.51 -9.86
N GLY A 62 11.97 9.21 -9.62
CA GLY A 62 12.56 8.51 -8.49
C GLY A 62 12.24 9.16 -7.13
N TYR A 63 13.26 9.38 -6.30
CA TYR A 63 13.11 9.95 -4.96
C TYR A 63 12.49 11.36 -4.94
N PRO A 64 12.92 12.33 -5.77
CA PRO A 64 12.28 13.65 -5.87
C PRO A 64 10.75 13.58 -6.06
N LEU A 65 10.28 12.71 -6.96
CA LEU A 65 8.84 12.51 -7.17
C LEU A 65 8.16 11.97 -5.92
N GLN A 66 8.72 10.93 -5.31
CA GLN A 66 8.15 10.33 -4.10
C GLN A 66 8.11 11.31 -2.93
N LYS A 67 9.16 12.13 -2.77
CA LYS A 67 9.22 13.19 -1.76
C LYS A 67 8.13 14.24 -1.99
N GLU A 68 7.93 14.65 -3.24
CA GLU A 68 6.92 15.65 -3.58
C GLU A 68 5.49 15.12 -3.34
N LEU A 69 5.22 13.87 -3.73
CA LEU A 69 3.94 13.21 -3.48
C LEU A 69 3.66 13.10 -1.97
N TYR A 70 4.65 12.67 -1.19
CA TYR A 70 4.55 12.62 0.27
C TYR A 70 4.26 13.99 0.89
N ASN A 71 5.00 15.01 0.48
CA ASN A 71 4.83 16.37 1.02
C ASN A 71 3.44 16.95 0.73
N ARG A 72 2.87 16.66 -0.45
CA ARG A 72 1.56 17.20 -0.87
C ARG A 72 0.36 16.42 -0.33
N TYR A 73 0.47 15.10 -0.26
CA TYR A 73 -0.69 14.21 -0.06
C TYR A 73 -0.57 13.32 1.19
N GLY A 74 0.60 13.25 1.82
CA GLY A 74 0.83 12.53 3.06
C GLY A 74 1.19 11.06 2.87
N ASN A 75 0.83 10.22 3.86
CA ASN A 75 1.34 8.85 4.01
C ASN A 75 0.79 7.82 3.01
N ILE A 76 -0.29 8.14 2.31
CA ILE A 76 -0.93 7.27 1.32
C ILE A 76 -1.29 8.13 0.11
N VAL A 77 -0.86 7.72 -1.08
CA VAL A 77 -1.06 8.54 -2.29
C VAL A 77 -1.51 7.68 -3.44
N ARG A 78 -2.64 8.06 -4.05
CA ARG A 78 -3.20 7.39 -5.22
C ARG A 78 -2.69 8.01 -6.51
N VAL A 79 -2.16 7.17 -7.39
CA VAL A 79 -1.82 7.53 -8.76
C VAL A 79 -2.67 6.67 -9.70
N ASP A 80 -3.51 7.31 -10.49
CA ASP A 80 -4.38 6.63 -11.45
C ASP A 80 -3.58 6.10 -12.64
N SER A 81 -4.18 5.15 -13.36
CA SER A 81 -3.58 4.55 -14.54
C SER A 81 -3.22 5.62 -15.59
N MET A 82 -2.02 5.53 -16.15
CA MET A 82 -1.52 6.45 -17.16
C MET A 82 -0.57 5.74 -18.12
N LEU A 83 -0.70 5.98 -19.43
CA LEU A 83 0.21 5.49 -20.48
C LEU A 83 0.64 4.02 -20.32
N GLY A 84 -0.32 3.10 -20.25
CA GLY A 84 -0.06 1.66 -20.11
C GLY A 84 0.38 1.21 -18.72
N ARG A 85 0.48 2.13 -17.76
CA ARG A 85 0.78 1.81 -16.35
C ARG A 85 -0.54 1.65 -15.57
N PRO A 86 -0.68 0.59 -14.77
CA PRO A 86 -1.87 0.39 -13.94
C PRO A 86 -1.94 1.46 -12.84
N SER A 87 -3.14 1.67 -12.31
CA SER A 87 -3.34 2.51 -11.13
C SER A 87 -2.63 1.92 -9.92
N MET A 88 -1.98 2.76 -9.12
CA MET A 88 -1.16 2.35 -7.98
C MET A 88 -1.38 3.23 -6.75
N VAL A 89 -1.08 2.68 -5.58
CA VAL A 89 -1.04 3.42 -4.31
C VAL A 89 0.39 3.41 -3.80
N HIS A 90 0.93 4.60 -3.55
CA HIS A 90 2.17 4.77 -2.82
C HIS A 90 1.88 4.81 -1.33
N LEU A 91 2.58 3.98 -0.57
CA LEU A 91 2.50 3.95 0.89
C LEU A 91 3.83 4.38 1.48
N TYR A 92 3.79 5.42 2.30
CA TYR A 92 4.96 5.93 3.01
C TYR A 92 4.94 5.57 4.50
N ASP A 93 3.83 5.03 5.01
CA ASP A 93 3.78 4.45 6.34
C ASP A 93 4.30 2.99 6.33
N ALA A 94 5.40 2.76 7.05
CA ALA A 94 6.04 1.46 7.18
C ALA A 94 5.13 0.42 7.87
N GLN A 95 4.27 0.85 8.81
CA GLN A 95 3.39 -0.07 9.51
C GLN A 95 2.28 -0.59 8.57
N ALA A 96 1.62 0.30 7.83
CA ALA A 96 0.64 -0.07 6.81
C ALA A 96 1.26 -0.95 5.72
N ALA A 97 2.44 -0.59 5.21
CA ALA A 97 3.14 -1.41 4.22
C ALA A 97 3.44 -2.83 4.76
N ALA A 98 3.95 -2.94 6.00
CA ALA A 98 4.21 -4.23 6.63
C ALA A 98 2.94 -5.05 6.86
N GLN A 99 1.79 -4.42 7.13
CA GLN A 99 0.51 -5.11 7.25
C GLN A 99 0.08 -5.72 5.92
N ILE A 100 0.18 -4.96 4.82
CA ILE A 100 -0.18 -5.42 3.48
C ILE A 100 0.74 -6.56 3.04
N LEU A 101 2.06 -6.38 3.17
CA LEU A 101 3.04 -7.40 2.79
C LEU A 101 2.91 -8.70 3.57
N ARG A 102 2.50 -8.65 4.86
CA ARG A 102 2.23 -9.86 5.65
C ARG A 102 0.91 -10.53 5.27
N GLY A 103 -0.03 -9.79 4.68
CA GLY A 103 -1.31 -10.29 4.20
C GLY A 103 -1.29 -10.79 2.75
N GLU A 104 -0.21 -10.51 2.00
CA GLU A 104 -0.05 -10.97 0.62
C GLU A 104 0.24 -12.49 0.58
N ASN A 105 -0.32 -13.18 -0.41
CA ASN A 105 -0.04 -14.61 -0.63
C ASN A 105 1.44 -14.81 -0.99
N SER A 106 2.00 -15.99 -0.69
CA SER A 106 3.46 -16.23 -0.77
C SER A 106 4.08 -16.20 -2.17
N ILE A 107 3.30 -15.95 -3.23
CA ILE A 107 3.76 -15.92 -4.62
C ILE A 107 3.70 -14.49 -5.16
N PRO A 108 4.84 -13.77 -5.24
CA PRO A 108 4.86 -12.44 -5.83
C PRO A 108 4.57 -12.53 -7.34
N ILE A 109 3.80 -11.58 -7.86
CA ILE A 109 3.60 -11.41 -9.30
C ILE A 109 4.96 -11.04 -9.92
N ARG A 110 5.54 -11.93 -10.72
CA ARG A 110 6.76 -11.66 -11.48
C ARG A 110 6.38 -11.21 -12.88
N HIS A 111 6.78 -10.00 -13.25
CA HIS A 111 6.72 -9.59 -14.65
C HIS A 111 7.77 -10.39 -15.44
N PRO A 112 7.41 -11.04 -16.55
CA PRO A 112 8.40 -11.63 -17.44
C PRO A 112 9.31 -10.53 -17.98
N ILE A 113 10.61 -10.75 -17.91
CA ILE A 113 11.61 -9.96 -18.64
C ILE A 113 11.42 -10.24 -20.14
N ASN A 114 11.01 -9.22 -20.89
CA ASN A 114 11.11 -9.14 -22.34
C ASN A 114 12.28 -8.21 -22.65
#